data_AF-A0A9C8H632-F1
#
_entry.id   AF-A0A9C8H632-F1
#
_cell.length_a   1.000
_cell.length_b   1.000
_cell.length_c   1.000
_cell.angle_alpha   90.00
_cell.angle_beta   90.00
_cell.angle_gamma   90.00
#
_symmetry.space_group_name_H-M   'P 1'
#
loop_
_entity.id
_entity.type
_entity.pdbx_description
1 polymer ?
#
loop_
_entity_poly.entity_id
_entity_poly.type
_entity_poly.pdbx_seq_one_letter_code
_entity_poly.pdbx_strand_id
1 'polypeptide(L)'
;SETNLDGLSNPLALGTALSFGAVLVGVVLATHYLQLWFGAGGVLAVAAASGVTDVDALTITVARMVRDGLGRETAAAAILLAVSVNTVVKGGIAAVLGGGRFGLRVLAVYAVVLATGAAALALG
;
A
#
# COMPACT_ATOMS: atom_id res chain seq x y z
N SER A 1 -47.68 13.26 -6.70
CA SER A 1 -46.69 13.62 -5.67
C SER A 1 -45.30 13.29 -6.19
N GLU A 2 -44.69 14.34 -6.72
CA GLU A 2 -43.27 14.64 -6.94
C GLU A 2 -42.20 13.60 -6.57
N THR A 3 -41.38 13.30 -7.59
CA THR A 3 -39.91 13.12 -7.58
C THR A 3 -39.21 13.22 -6.22
N ASN A 4 -38.72 12.09 -5.70
CA ASN A 4 -37.62 12.04 -4.74
C ASN A 4 -36.43 11.35 -5.42
N LEU A 5 -35.67 12.12 -6.20
CA LEU A 5 -34.34 11.76 -6.70
C LEU A 5 -33.25 12.35 -5.78
N ASP A 6 -33.54 12.49 -4.49
CA ASP A 6 -32.62 13.10 -3.51
C ASP A 6 -31.74 12.04 -2.85
N GLY A 7 -30.84 11.43 -3.63
CA GLY A 7 -29.96 10.37 -3.11
C GLY A 7 -28.53 10.34 -3.63
N LEU A 8 -28.10 11.25 -4.52
CA LEU A 8 -26.76 11.21 -5.12
C LEU A 8 -25.78 12.29 -4.63
N SER A 9 -26.17 13.13 -3.69
CA SER A 9 -25.19 13.98 -3.00
C SER A 9 -24.80 13.30 -1.69
N ASN A 10 -23.78 12.45 -1.76
CA ASN A 10 -22.95 12.15 -0.60
C ASN A 10 -21.79 13.17 -0.56
N PRO A 11 -21.97 14.37 0.04
CA PRO A 11 -20.93 15.40 0.11
C PRO A 11 -19.67 14.97 0.88
N LEU A 12 -19.73 13.85 1.61
CA LEU A 12 -18.56 13.22 2.23
C LEU A 12 -17.71 12.45 1.21
N ALA A 13 -18.28 11.95 0.10
CA ALA A 13 -17.52 11.19 -0.89
C ALA A 13 -16.52 12.07 -1.65
N LEU A 14 -16.89 13.30 -2.01
CA LEU A 14 -15.97 14.23 -2.69
C LEU A 14 -14.86 14.71 -1.75
N GLY A 15 -15.19 15.05 -0.50
CA GLY A 15 -14.19 15.46 0.51
C GLY A 15 -13.22 14.33 0.87
N THR A 16 -13.72 13.12 1.10
CA THR A 16 -12.90 11.94 1.37
C THR A 16 -12.06 11.54 0.16
N ALA A 17 -12.61 11.61 -1.07
CA ALA A 17 -11.86 11.33 -2.29
C ALA A 17 -10.73 12.34 -2.52
N LEU A 18 -10.96 13.63 -2.26
CA LEU A 18 -9.93 14.67 -2.35
C LEU A 18 -8.83 14.47 -1.30
N SER A 19 -9.20 14.07 -0.08
CA SER A 19 -8.24 13.76 0.97
C SER A 19 -7.38 12.54 0.60
N PHE A 20 -7.99 11.47 0.08
CA PHE A 20 -7.28 10.32 -0.47
C PHE A 20 -6.34 10.72 -1.63
N GLY A 21 -6.83 11.55 -2.55
CA GLY A 21 -6.04 12.08 -3.65
C GLY A 21 -4.84 12.91 -3.17
N ALA A 22 -5.00 13.73 -2.14
CA ALA A 22 -3.93 14.52 -1.56
C ALA A 22 -2.86 13.63 -0.90
N VAL A 23 -3.26 12.59 -0.18
CA VAL A 23 -2.34 11.59 0.40
C VAL A 23 -1.58 10.86 -0.71
N LEU A 24 -2.28 10.41 -1.76
CA LEU A 24 -1.67 9.76 -2.92
C LEU A 24 -0.62 10.66 -3.59
N VAL A 25 -0.96 11.93 -3.84
CA VAL A 25 -0.02 12.92 -4.43
C VAL A 25 1.20 13.13 -3.54
N GLY A 26 1.02 13.22 -2.22
CA GLY A 26 2.11 13.32 -1.27
C GLY A 26 3.06 12.12 -1.31
N VAL A 27 2.50 10.91 -1.34
CA VAL A 27 3.27 9.66 -1.47
C VAL A 27 4.01 9.59 -2.81
N VAL A 28 3.37 9.98 -3.92
CA VAL A 28 3.99 10.04 -5.26
C VAL A 28 5.19 10.98 -5.26
N LEU A 29 5.02 12.21 -4.76
CA LEU A 29 6.09 13.20 -4.72
C LEU A 29 7.24 12.72 -3.83
N ALA A 30 6.94 12.21 -2.63
CA ALA A 30 7.94 11.68 -1.73
C ALA A 30 8.74 10.54 -2.40
N THR A 31 8.06 9.57 -2.99
CA THR A 31 8.71 8.44 -3.68
C THR A 31 9.58 8.91 -4.84
N HIS A 32 9.11 9.86 -5.65
CA HIS A 32 9.84 10.39 -6.78
C HIS A 32 11.09 11.17 -6.37
N TYR A 33 10.99 12.07 -5.40
CA TYR A 33 12.14 12.83 -4.89
C TYR A 33 13.15 11.92 -4.19
N LEU A 34 12.70 10.93 -3.42
CA LEU A 34 13.60 9.94 -2.83
C LEU A 34 14.27 9.04 -3.87
N GLN A 35 13.59 8.67 -4.96
CA GLN A 35 14.23 7.97 -6.07
C GLN A 35 15.32 8.84 -6.73
N LEU A 36 15.03 10.13 -6.95
CA LEU A 36 15.99 11.06 -7.55
C LEU A 36 17.24 11.27 -6.67
N TRP A 37 17.07 11.32 -5.35
CA TRP A 37 18.17 11.66 -4.43
C TRP A 37 18.91 10.43 -3.88
N PHE A 38 18.20 9.32 -3.64
CA PHE A 38 18.72 8.12 -2.98
C PHE A 38 18.66 6.86 -3.86
N GLY A 39 18.24 6.98 -5.13
CA GLY A 39 18.15 5.87 -6.07
C GLY A 39 17.20 4.76 -5.59
N ALA A 40 17.59 3.50 -5.77
CA ALA A 40 16.80 2.34 -5.35
C ALA A 40 16.57 2.27 -3.83
N GLY A 41 17.52 2.76 -3.02
CA GLY A 41 17.39 2.77 -1.55
C GLY A 41 16.28 3.71 -1.07
N GLY A 42 16.06 4.83 -1.76
CA GLY A 42 14.98 5.77 -1.46
C GLY A 42 13.59 5.16 -1.66
N VAL A 43 13.42 4.40 -2.75
CA VAL A 43 12.15 3.71 -3.06
C VAL A 43 11.81 2.67 -1.99
N LEU A 44 12.81 1.92 -1.51
CA LEU A 44 12.60 0.93 -0.43
C LEU A 44 12.27 1.59 0.91
N ALA A 45 12.90 2.72 1.23
CA ALA A 45 12.59 3.47 2.47
C ALA A 45 11.15 3.99 2.46
N VAL A 46 10.69 4.56 1.33
CA VAL A 46 9.31 5.01 1.18
C VAL A 46 8.34 3.84 1.21
N ALA A 47 8.67 2.73 0.57
CA ALA A 47 7.85 1.52 0.62
C ALA A 47 7.64 0.99 2.05
N ALA A 48 8.69 0.97 2.87
CA ALA A 48 8.58 0.56 4.26
C ALA A 48 7.67 1.52 5.05
N ALA A 49 7.82 2.83 4.87
CA ALA A 49 6.98 3.83 5.54
C ALA A 49 5.51 3.76 5.08
N SER A 50 5.27 3.71 3.77
CA SER A 50 3.93 3.57 3.18
C SER A 50 3.26 2.26 3.56
N GLY A 51 4.01 1.18 3.79
CA GLY A 51 3.48 -0.07 4.30
C GLY A 51 2.79 0.07 5.67
N VAL A 52 3.14 1.08 6.47
CA VAL A 52 2.44 1.38 7.74
C VAL A 52 1.17 2.20 7.51
N THR A 53 1.15 3.06 6.49
CA THR A 53 0.08 4.06 6.28
C THR A 53 -0.91 3.68 5.19
N ASP A 54 -0.46 3.49 3.96
CA ASP A 54 -1.27 3.14 2.79
C ASP A 54 -0.42 2.44 1.72
N VAL A 55 -0.58 1.12 1.61
CA VAL A 55 0.12 0.28 0.64
C VAL A 55 -0.48 0.36 -0.77
N ASP A 56 -1.75 0.74 -0.90
CA ASP A 56 -2.45 0.74 -2.18
C ASP A 56 -1.99 1.94 -3.03
N ALA A 57 -1.88 3.11 -2.40
CA ALA A 57 -1.32 4.32 -2.99
C ALA A 57 0.12 4.13 -3.47
N LEU A 58 0.96 3.48 -2.66
CA LEU A 58 2.34 3.13 -3.04
C LEU A 58 2.35 2.18 -4.24
N THR A 59 1.52 1.13 -4.24
CA THR A 59 1.52 0.12 -5.30
C THR A 59 1.21 0.74 -6.66
N ILE A 60 0.21 1.61 -6.74
CA ILE A 60 -0.11 2.35 -7.98
C ILE A 60 1.05 3.25 -8.40
N THR A 61 1.66 3.95 -7.45
CA THR A 61 2.80 4.85 -7.68
C THR A 61 3.98 4.09 -8.28
N VAL A 62 4.41 3.02 -7.61
CA VAL A 62 5.54 2.19 -8.04
C VAL A 62 5.26 1.50 -9.37
N ALA A 63 4.04 1.00 -9.60
CA ALA A 63 3.64 0.45 -10.89
C ALA A 63 3.70 1.48 -12.02
N ARG A 64 3.37 2.76 -11.75
CA ARG A 64 3.53 3.85 -12.72
C ARG A 64 5.00 4.14 -13.00
N MET A 65 5.83 4.18 -11.96
CA MET A 65 7.27 4.46 -12.08
C MET A 65 8.02 3.40 -12.89
N VAL A 66 7.57 2.15 -12.92
CA VAL A 66 8.13 1.12 -13.83
C VAL A 66 8.01 1.54 -15.29
N ARG A 67 6.92 2.23 -15.68
CA ARG A 67 6.76 2.77 -17.04
C ARG A 67 7.66 3.98 -17.30
N ASP A 68 8.04 4.69 -16.24
CA ASP A 68 8.92 5.86 -16.28
C ASP A 68 10.40 5.49 -16.10
N GLY A 69 10.75 4.19 -16.12
CA GLY A 69 12.13 3.68 -16.13
C GLY A 69 12.62 3.05 -14.82
N LEU A 70 11.78 2.90 -13.80
CA LEU A 70 12.14 2.16 -12.59
C LEU A 70 12.31 0.66 -12.92
N GLY A 71 13.41 0.07 -12.44
CA GLY A 71 13.66 -1.36 -12.60
C GLY A 71 12.54 -2.23 -12.01
N ARG A 72 12.10 -3.25 -12.76
CA ARG A 72 11.00 -4.14 -12.35
C ARG A 72 11.30 -4.86 -11.04
N GLU A 73 12.54 -5.30 -10.85
CA GLU A 73 12.99 -5.94 -9.60
C GLU A 73 12.85 -4.99 -8.40
N THR A 74 13.35 -3.75 -8.52
CA THR A 74 13.24 -2.73 -7.46
C THR A 74 11.78 -2.42 -7.12
N ALA A 75 10.94 -2.30 -8.15
CA ALA A 75 9.52 -2.05 -7.99
C ALA A 75 8.82 -3.19 -7.24
N ALA A 76 9.11 -4.43 -7.62
CA ALA A 76 8.49 -5.60 -7.02
C ALA A 76 8.99 -5.84 -5.57
N ALA A 77 10.29 -5.60 -5.32
CA ALA A 77 10.85 -5.60 -3.97
C ALA A 77 10.23 -4.52 -3.06
N ALA A 78 10.02 -3.32 -3.59
CA ALA A 78 9.35 -2.23 -2.86
C ALA A 78 7.91 -2.61 -2.50
N ILE A 79 7.13 -3.14 -3.44
CA ILE A 79 5.74 -3.57 -3.17
C ILE A 79 5.71 -4.68 -2.13
N LEU A 80 6.55 -5.71 -2.26
CA LEU A 80 6.60 -6.79 -1.25
C LEU A 80 6.97 -6.26 0.14
N LEU A 81 7.94 -5.35 0.23
CA LEU A 81 8.34 -4.76 1.50
C LEU A 81 7.17 -4.02 2.15
N ALA A 82 6.45 -3.19 1.39
CA ALA A 82 5.31 -2.44 1.88
C ALA A 82 4.16 -3.36 2.34
N VAL A 83 3.84 -4.40 1.56
CA VAL A 83 2.82 -5.40 1.91
C VAL A 83 3.21 -6.18 3.17
N SER A 84 4.51 -6.48 3.34
CA SER A 84 5.03 -7.17 4.53
C SER A 84 4.86 -6.32 5.79
N VAL A 85 5.18 -5.03 5.72
CA VAL A 85 4.99 -4.10 6.84
C VAL A 85 3.51 -3.98 7.21
N ASN A 86 2.62 -3.77 6.22
CA ASN A 86 1.17 -3.69 6.42
C ASN A 86 0.59 -4.95 7.08
N THR A 87 1.08 -6.10 6.64
CA THR A 87 0.73 -7.42 7.17
C THR A 87 1.09 -7.54 8.65
N VAL A 88 2.31 -7.14 9.02
CA VAL A 88 2.78 -7.20 10.41
C VAL A 88 1.95 -6.26 11.29
N VAL A 89 1.70 -5.03 10.82
CA VAL A 89 0.88 -4.05 11.53
C VAL A 89 -0.54 -4.57 11.75
N LYS A 90 -1.22 -5.03 10.69
CA LYS A 90 -2.59 -5.59 10.78
C LYS A 90 -2.64 -6.86 11.62
N GLY A 91 -1.64 -7.73 11.53
CA GLY A 91 -1.50 -8.92 12.37
C GLY A 91 -1.37 -8.57 13.85
N GLY A 92 -0.58 -7.55 14.18
CA GLY A 92 -0.47 -7.00 15.54
C GLY A 92 -1.79 -6.44 16.05
N ILE A 93 -2.47 -5.61 15.24
CA ILE A 93 -3.80 -5.06 15.57
C ILE A 93 -4.80 -6.20 15.81
N ALA A 94 -4.83 -7.22 14.94
CA ALA A 94 -5.71 -8.36 15.08
C ALA A 94 -5.43 -9.19 16.34
N ALA A 95 -4.15 -9.34 16.73
CA ALA A 95 -3.78 -10.04 17.96
C ALA A 95 -4.19 -9.26 19.22
N VAL A 96 -4.07 -7.93 19.21
CA VAL A 96 -4.42 -7.05 20.34
C VAL A 96 -5.94 -6.90 20.49
N LEU A 97 -6.65 -6.61 19.40
CA LEU A 97 -8.10 -6.33 19.43
C LEU A 97 -8.97 -7.58 19.33
N GLY A 98 -8.54 -8.59 18.56
CA GLY A 98 -9.29 -9.84 18.34
C GLY A 98 -8.83 -11.01 19.22
N GLY A 99 -7.79 -10.81 20.04
CA GLY A 99 -7.15 -11.85 20.85
C GLY A 99 -6.17 -12.72 20.07
N GLY A 100 -5.20 -13.30 20.78
CA GLY A 100 -4.05 -13.99 20.18
C GLY A 100 -4.40 -15.13 19.22
N ARG A 101 -5.50 -15.85 19.45
CA ARG A 101 -5.94 -16.96 18.59
C ARG A 101 -6.57 -16.50 17.27
N PHE A 102 -7.15 -15.30 17.25
CA PHE A 102 -7.61 -14.65 16.02
C PHE A 102 -6.42 -14.05 15.25
N GLY A 103 -5.54 -13.34 15.94
CA GLY A 103 -4.30 -12.80 15.37
C GLY A 103 -3.43 -13.86 14.69
N LEU A 104 -3.24 -15.03 15.31
CA LEU A 104 -2.49 -16.16 14.73
C LEU A 104 -3.08 -16.67 13.42
N ARG A 105 -4.41 -16.73 13.29
CA ARG A 105 -5.07 -17.17 12.05
C ARG A 105 -4.88 -16.15 10.94
N VAL A 106 -4.98 -14.86 11.26
CA VAL A 106 -4.74 -13.76 10.31
C VAL A 106 -3.29 -13.76 9.84
N LEU A 107 -2.33 -13.89 10.77
CA LEU A 107 -0.91 -14.00 10.45
C LEU A 107 -0.59 -15.22 9.59
N ALA A 108 -1.22 -16.37 9.84
CA ALA A 108 -1.00 -17.58 9.03
C ALA A 108 -1.43 -17.37 7.57
N VAL A 109 -2.59 -16.75 7.33
CA VAL A 109 -3.04 -16.41 5.97
C VAL A 109 -2.10 -15.40 5.32
N TYR A 110 -1.68 -14.37 6.04
CA TYR A 110 -0.75 -13.39 5.50
C TYR A 110 0.64 -13.95 5.23
N ALA A 111 1.12 -14.90 6.03
CA ALA A 111 2.38 -15.59 5.79
C ALA A 111 2.36 -16.37 4.47
N VAL A 112 1.23 -17.02 4.13
CA VAL A 112 1.07 -17.68 2.82
C VAL A 112 1.12 -16.66 1.68
N VAL A 113 0.45 -15.51 1.81
CA VAL A 113 0.48 -14.45 0.79
C VAL A 113 1.91 -13.93 0.58
N LEU A 114 2.63 -13.63 1.65
CA LEU A 114 4.02 -13.15 1.57
C LEU A 114 4.96 -14.20 1.00
N ALA A 115 4.83 -15.47 1.41
CA ALA A 115 5.64 -16.57 0.88
C ALA A 115 5.42 -16.76 -0.62
N THR A 116 4.17 -16.66 -1.07
CA THR A 116 3.82 -16.77 -2.50
C THR A 116 4.42 -15.61 -3.31
N GLY A 117 4.32 -14.38 -2.79
CA GLY A 117 4.93 -13.21 -3.42
C GLY A 117 6.46 -13.28 -3.49
N ALA A 118 7.11 -13.73 -2.41
CA ALA A 118 8.55 -13.92 -2.37
C ALA A 118 9.01 -15.02 -3.35
N ALA A 119 8.28 -16.13 -3.44
CA ALA A 119 8.57 -17.18 -4.41
C ALA A 119 8.44 -16.68 -5.85
N ALA A 120 7.42 -15.86 -6.15
CA ALA A 120 7.26 -15.26 -7.47
C ALA A 120 8.43 -14.33 -7.85
N LEU A 121 8.99 -13.58 -6.89
CA LEU A 121 10.20 -12.78 -7.16
C LEU A 121 11.45 -13.62 -7.37
N ALA A 122 11.59 -14.74 -6.65
CA ALA A 122 12.75 -15.60 -6.78
C ALA A 122 12.78 -16.40 -8.09
N LEU A 123 11.61 -16.59 -8.73
CA LEU A 123 11.43 -17.36 -9.95
C LEU A 123 11.32 -16.52 -11.23
N GLY A 124 11.16 -15.19 -11.11
CA GLY A 124 10.99 -14.25 -12.21
C GLY A 124 12.25 -13.44 -12.48
#